data_AF-A0A7C4H701-F1
#
_entry.id   AF-A0A7C4H701-F1
#
_cell.length_a   1.000
_cell.length_b   1.000
_cell.length_c   1.000
_cell.angle_alpha   90.00
_cell.angle_beta   90.00
_cell.angle_gamma   90.00
#
_symmetry.space_group_name_H-M   'P 1'
#
loop_
_entity.id
_entity.type
_entity.pdbx_description
1 polymer ?
#
loop_
_entity_poly.entity_id
_entity_poly.type
_entity_poly.pdbx_seq_one_letter_code
_entity_poly.pdbx_strand_id
1 'polypeptide(L)'
;MHARELIKNVKLTALIIALASLFLLSPIAGFAENEEEVKISIRSNEYVFPPSEFHGTKEYPDIIIVENRYLRVEVLPNRGLLLWKLTSKLTGNEFLYYNSRPLPYLDELTNTYCLEFGGYYLEFPWNKRDNQPVMLSYEIVEKGPERVVIYLYGEEIETKFRIEAWLMIDKWSPGVHFKINITNLSGKDSYFVFADRIVISTPLEETSIILPTNFIEIVFSKNDWLGAKGTELPWPHPISSLDNFEAPAAFSTKLNATYIAIMNARNGEALITYWKSPTPPTILIKNFGKEYEDYRFDKPVTYLHTKGEDKMLGARESAIAEVHFYILQNLEKIQLASEYAAGYIHVENATYTIGDEVKAKLKISTFYPEKEVKAILRLYNQENVLVKEIGEVTIGDLEPGRAILKDLSFKIEGIEPGRYLLIINVFSKDRHLLYLTDSLELIQKFQPPLQLSTTILIFAILAVIIAVTSFLILYRLKRRSHAKA
;
A
#
# COMPACT_ATOMS: atom_id res chain seq x y z
N MET A 1 -47.35 -22.57 -54.18
CA MET A 1 -46.73 -22.94 -52.89
C MET A 1 -45.62 -21.97 -52.47
N HIS A 2 -44.77 -21.49 -53.40
CA HIS A 2 -43.66 -20.56 -53.10
C HIS A 2 -44.03 -19.17 -52.53
N ALA A 3 -45.19 -18.59 -52.88
CA ALA A 3 -45.57 -17.27 -52.36
C ALA A 3 -45.83 -17.27 -50.84
N ARG A 4 -46.29 -18.39 -50.26
CA ARG A 4 -46.54 -18.50 -48.81
C ARG A 4 -45.26 -18.64 -47.99
N GLU A 5 -44.24 -19.30 -48.54
CA GLU A 5 -42.92 -19.37 -47.89
C GLU A 5 -42.19 -18.02 -47.91
N LEU A 6 -42.28 -17.28 -49.02
CA LEU A 6 -41.66 -15.97 -49.13
C LEU A 6 -42.23 -14.99 -48.08
N ILE A 7 -43.55 -14.99 -47.89
CA ILE A 7 -44.22 -14.16 -46.89
C ILE A 7 -43.87 -14.58 -45.45
N LYS A 8 -43.67 -15.89 -45.20
CA LYS A 8 -43.21 -16.37 -43.89
C LYS A 8 -41.79 -15.90 -43.58
N ASN A 9 -40.89 -15.97 -44.56
CA ASN A 9 -39.50 -15.58 -44.38
C ASN A 9 -39.37 -14.06 -44.15
N VAL A 10 -40.09 -13.24 -44.91
CA VAL A 10 -40.08 -11.77 -44.71
C VAL A 10 -40.61 -11.38 -43.33
N LYS A 11 -41.66 -12.04 -42.83
CA LYS A 11 -42.18 -11.79 -41.48
C LYS A 11 -41.20 -12.22 -40.39
N LEU A 12 -40.49 -13.33 -40.58
CA LEU A 12 -39.48 -13.80 -39.65
C LEU A 12 -38.27 -12.86 -39.60
N THR A 13 -37.80 -12.37 -40.75
CA THR A 13 -36.69 -11.41 -40.82
C THR A 13 -37.09 -10.07 -40.19
N ALA A 14 -38.30 -9.57 -40.44
CA ALA A 14 -38.81 -8.35 -39.81
C ALA A 14 -38.94 -8.49 -38.29
N LEU A 15 -39.35 -9.65 -37.79
CA LEU A 15 -39.44 -9.94 -36.36
C LEU A 15 -38.04 -10.00 -35.70
N ILE A 16 -37.05 -10.60 -36.38
CA ILE A 16 -35.66 -10.66 -35.91
C ILE A 16 -35.05 -9.25 -35.87
N ILE A 17 -35.29 -8.43 -36.89
CA ILE A 17 -34.82 -7.03 -36.92
C ILE A 17 -35.51 -6.22 -35.81
N ALA A 18 -36.81 -6.39 -35.60
CA ALA A 18 -37.54 -5.72 -34.52
C ALA A 18 -37.02 -6.11 -33.12
N LEU A 19 -36.75 -7.40 -32.90
CA LEU A 19 -36.14 -7.91 -31.66
C LEU A 19 -34.70 -7.41 -31.48
N ALA A 20 -33.89 -7.41 -32.54
CA ALA A 20 -32.53 -6.88 -32.50
C ALA A 20 -32.53 -5.37 -32.23
N SER A 21 -33.48 -4.61 -32.78
CA SER A 21 -33.65 -3.20 -32.47
C SER A 21 -34.15 -2.96 -31.04
N LEU A 22 -34.97 -3.85 -30.46
CA LEU A 22 -35.34 -3.78 -29.04
C LEU A 22 -34.15 -4.08 -28.10
N PHE A 23 -33.20 -4.91 -28.52
CA PHE A 23 -31.95 -5.17 -27.80
C PHE A 23 -30.87 -4.10 -28.02
N LEU A 24 -30.94 -3.33 -29.11
CA LEU A 24 -30.08 -2.17 -29.36
C LEU A 24 -30.66 -0.85 -28.81
N LEU A 25 -31.96 -0.84 -28.50
CA LEU A 25 -32.70 0.28 -27.89
C LEU A 25 -33.10 0.01 -26.45
N SER A 26 -32.69 -1.11 -25.85
CA SER A 26 -32.50 -1.10 -24.40
C SER A 26 -31.55 0.07 -24.16
N PRO A 27 -31.96 1.10 -23.41
CA PRO A 27 -31.07 2.20 -23.15
C PRO A 27 -29.79 1.58 -22.59
N ILE A 28 -28.66 2.12 -23.02
CA ILE A 28 -27.47 2.15 -22.17
C ILE A 28 -27.90 2.96 -20.93
N ALA A 29 -28.77 2.38 -20.12
CA ALA A 29 -28.94 2.61 -18.70
C ALA A 29 -27.92 1.68 -18.01
N GLY A 30 -26.70 1.65 -18.57
CA GLY A 30 -25.52 1.22 -17.87
C GLY A 30 -24.97 2.47 -17.22
N PHE A 31 -25.13 2.55 -15.90
CA PHE A 31 -24.52 3.57 -15.05
C PHE A 31 -24.94 5.01 -15.37
N ALA A 32 -26.17 5.37 -15.00
CA ALA A 32 -26.26 6.62 -14.27
C ALA A 32 -25.43 6.38 -12.99
N GLU A 33 -24.12 6.67 -13.04
CA GLU A 33 -23.35 6.84 -11.83
C GLU A 33 -24.13 7.88 -11.03
N ASN A 34 -24.75 7.45 -9.92
CA ASN A 34 -24.96 8.36 -8.82
C ASN A 34 -23.56 8.82 -8.47
N GLU A 35 -23.09 9.91 -9.07
CA GLU A 35 -21.86 10.58 -8.69
C GLU A 35 -22.07 10.99 -7.23
N GLU A 36 -21.64 10.13 -6.31
CA GLU A 36 -21.79 10.40 -4.89
C GLU A 36 -20.93 11.61 -4.54
N GLU A 37 -21.60 12.75 -4.31
CA GLU A 37 -21.02 13.96 -3.77
C GLU A 37 -20.34 13.71 -2.42
N VAL A 38 -19.37 14.56 -2.07
CA VAL A 38 -18.85 14.60 -0.70
C VAL A 38 -19.94 15.16 0.23
N LYS A 39 -20.29 14.38 1.25
CA LYS A 39 -21.31 14.75 2.25
C LYS A 39 -20.64 15.04 3.58
N ILE A 40 -21.17 16.02 4.29
CA ILE A 40 -20.77 16.34 5.67
C ILE A 40 -21.99 16.46 6.56
N SER A 41 -21.91 15.87 7.75
CA SER A 41 -22.91 15.98 8.81
C SER A 41 -22.24 16.08 10.17
N ILE A 42 -22.96 16.59 11.17
CA ILE A 42 -22.48 16.72 12.55
C ILE A 42 -23.49 16.01 13.45
N ARG A 43 -22.98 15.23 14.40
CA ARG A 43 -23.77 14.47 15.36
C ARG A 43 -23.27 14.77 16.78
N SER A 44 -24.20 15.05 17.69
CA SER A 44 -23.87 15.42 19.08
C SER A 44 -24.74 14.67 20.10
N ASN A 45 -25.18 13.46 19.76
CA ASN A 45 -26.03 12.61 20.59
C ASN A 45 -25.34 11.32 21.08
N GLU A 46 -24.04 11.17 20.82
CA GLU A 46 -23.24 10.04 21.29
C GLU A 46 -22.43 10.45 22.51
N TYR A 47 -22.53 9.66 23.59
CA TYR A 47 -21.70 9.84 24.76
C TYR A 47 -20.25 9.43 24.46
N VAL A 48 -19.31 10.32 24.77
CA VAL A 48 -17.88 10.05 24.77
C VAL A 48 -17.32 10.42 26.14
N PHE A 49 -16.62 9.49 26.78
CA PHE A 49 -16.02 9.69 28.10
C PHE A 49 -15.20 10.98 28.14
N PRO A 50 -15.48 11.91 29.09
CA PRO A 50 -14.70 13.12 29.28
C PRO A 50 -13.43 12.76 30.08
N PRO A 51 -12.22 12.87 29.51
CA PRO A 51 -10.99 12.51 30.24
C PRO A 51 -10.71 13.43 31.44
N SER A 52 -11.38 14.59 31.51
CA SER A 52 -11.20 15.57 32.56
C SER A 52 -12.42 16.49 32.72
N GLU A 53 -12.52 17.14 33.89
CA GLU A 53 -13.52 18.16 34.20
C GLU A 53 -13.18 19.56 33.64
N PHE A 54 -12.24 19.65 32.69
CA PHE A 54 -11.81 20.92 32.13
C PHE A 54 -12.96 21.66 31.43
N HIS A 55 -12.92 22.99 31.53
CA HIS A 55 -13.85 23.84 30.80
C HIS A 55 -13.70 23.60 29.30
N GLY A 56 -14.73 23.03 28.67
CA GLY A 56 -14.76 22.70 27.25
C GLY A 56 -14.85 21.20 26.95
N THR A 57 -14.48 20.32 27.88
CA THR A 57 -14.66 18.87 27.71
C THR A 57 -16.15 18.52 27.80
N LYS A 58 -16.73 17.99 26.72
CA LYS A 58 -18.16 17.63 26.65
C LYS A 58 -18.33 16.13 26.73
N GLU A 59 -19.34 15.67 27.46
CA GLU A 59 -19.80 14.27 27.45
C GLU A 59 -20.46 13.88 26.13
N TYR A 60 -21.09 14.84 25.45
CA TYR A 60 -21.72 14.67 24.13
C TYR A 60 -21.08 15.66 23.16
N PRO A 61 -19.82 15.44 22.76
CA PRO A 61 -19.13 16.33 21.84
C PRO A 61 -19.70 16.23 20.42
N ASP A 62 -19.40 17.23 19.60
CA ASP A 62 -19.66 17.13 18.17
C ASP A 62 -18.73 16.09 17.55
N ILE A 63 -19.32 15.18 16.79
CA ILE A 63 -18.65 14.24 15.90
C ILE A 63 -18.94 14.68 14.48
N ILE A 64 -17.90 15.07 13.76
CA ILE A 64 -18.02 15.52 12.37
C ILE A 64 -17.85 14.30 11.47
N ILE A 65 -18.82 14.05 10.61
CA ILE A 65 -18.85 12.89 9.72
C ILE A 65 -18.72 13.41 8.30
N VAL A 66 -17.71 12.94 7.57
CA VAL A 66 -17.51 13.26 6.15
C VAL A 66 -17.45 11.97 5.36
N GLU A 67 -18.16 11.91 4.24
CA GLU A 67 -18.28 10.71 3.42
C GLU A 67 -18.18 11.06 1.94
N ASN A 68 -17.53 10.21 1.15
CA ASN A 68 -17.56 10.25 -0.32
C ASN A 68 -17.91 8.85 -0.85
N ARG A 69 -17.65 8.56 -2.12
CA ARG A 69 -17.91 7.22 -2.70
C ARG A 69 -17.12 6.09 -2.02
N TYR A 70 -15.92 6.38 -1.51
CA TYR A 70 -14.93 5.39 -1.06
C TYR A 70 -14.87 5.25 0.46
N LEU A 71 -15.03 6.35 1.19
CA LEU A 71 -14.73 6.46 2.61
C LEU A 71 -15.87 7.06 3.40
N ARG A 72 -15.91 6.68 4.68
CA ARG A 72 -16.62 7.37 5.74
C ARG A 72 -15.65 7.68 6.87
N VAL A 73 -15.57 8.95 7.24
CA VAL A 73 -14.61 9.50 8.18
C VAL A 73 -15.34 10.18 9.32
N GLU A 74 -14.96 9.86 10.56
CA GLU A 74 -15.43 10.60 11.74
C GLU A 74 -14.26 11.34 12.39
N VAL A 75 -14.46 12.62 12.73
CA VAL A 75 -13.49 13.47 13.45
C VAL A 75 -14.05 13.79 14.83
N LEU A 76 -13.17 13.82 15.84
CA LEU A 76 -13.56 14.10 17.22
C LEU A 76 -12.67 15.21 17.82
N PRO A 77 -12.89 16.49 17.44
CA PRO A 77 -12.01 17.59 17.84
C PRO A 77 -11.92 17.77 19.36
N ASN A 78 -13.03 17.56 20.07
CA ASN A 78 -13.09 17.71 21.54
C ASN A 78 -12.27 16.67 22.31
N ARG A 79 -11.67 15.68 21.63
CA ARG A 79 -10.66 14.75 22.20
C ARG A 79 -9.28 14.91 21.56
N GLY A 80 -9.09 15.92 20.72
CA GLY A 80 -7.86 16.15 19.98
C GLY A 80 -7.57 15.12 18.89
N LEU A 81 -8.58 14.34 18.49
CA LEU A 81 -8.45 13.31 17.47
C LEU A 81 -8.72 13.93 16.10
N LEU A 82 -7.68 13.95 15.26
CA LEU A 82 -7.74 14.45 13.89
C LEU A 82 -8.55 13.51 12.99
N LEU A 83 -8.53 12.21 13.31
CA LEU A 83 -9.36 11.17 12.70
C LEU A 83 -9.73 10.18 13.79
N TRP A 84 -11.01 10.01 14.10
CA TRP A 84 -11.46 9.06 15.11
C TRP A 84 -11.84 7.70 14.49
N LYS A 85 -12.52 7.73 13.36
CA LYS A 85 -12.90 6.54 12.59
C LYS A 85 -12.61 6.74 11.11
N LEU A 86 -12.18 5.67 10.45
CA LEU A 86 -11.90 5.57 9.03
C LEU A 86 -12.46 4.24 8.50
N THR A 87 -13.65 4.32 7.92
CA THR A 87 -14.36 3.19 7.36
C THR A 87 -14.24 3.17 5.84
N SER A 88 -13.85 2.03 5.25
CA SER A 88 -14.00 1.78 3.81
C SER A 88 -15.46 1.54 3.48
N LYS A 89 -16.05 2.35 2.60
CA LYS A 89 -17.40 2.10 2.07
C LYS A 89 -17.45 0.98 1.04
N LEU A 90 -16.29 0.56 0.54
CA LEU A 90 -16.20 -0.53 -0.44
C LEU A 90 -16.38 -1.90 0.21
N THR A 91 -15.90 -2.07 1.46
CA THR A 91 -15.99 -3.34 2.21
C THR A 91 -16.77 -3.23 3.51
N GLY A 92 -16.99 -2.02 4.02
CA GLY A 92 -17.50 -1.78 5.37
C GLY A 92 -16.43 -1.93 6.46
N ASN A 93 -15.17 -2.15 6.10
CA ASN A 93 -14.10 -2.36 7.08
C ASN A 93 -13.73 -1.06 7.80
N GLU A 94 -13.59 -1.14 9.12
CA GLU A 94 -13.05 -0.06 9.95
C GLU A 94 -11.56 -0.31 10.19
N PHE A 95 -10.71 0.67 9.89
CA PHE A 95 -9.26 0.51 10.02
C PHE A 95 -8.71 1.00 11.35
N LEU A 96 -9.37 1.96 11.99
CA LEU A 96 -8.88 2.54 13.23
C LEU A 96 -9.57 1.88 14.43
N TYR A 97 -8.79 1.63 15.47
CA TYR A 97 -9.37 1.38 16.77
C TYR A 97 -10.13 2.62 17.19
N TYR A 98 -11.28 2.43 17.84
CA TYR A 98 -12.03 3.52 18.42
C TYR A 98 -12.75 2.99 19.66
N ASN A 99 -12.77 3.78 20.73
CA ASN A 99 -13.53 3.48 21.93
C ASN A 99 -14.04 4.78 22.56
N SER A 100 -15.36 4.94 22.66
CA SER A 100 -15.96 6.13 23.28
C SER A 100 -15.95 6.08 24.80
N ARG A 101 -15.66 4.93 25.41
CA ARG A 101 -15.65 4.69 26.86
C ARG A 101 -14.40 3.91 27.27
N PRO A 102 -13.19 4.44 26.99
CA PRO A 102 -11.97 3.74 27.35
C PRO A 102 -11.87 3.58 28.86
N LEU A 103 -11.35 2.43 29.29
CA LEU A 103 -10.95 2.22 30.67
C LEU A 103 -9.45 2.48 30.80
N PRO A 104 -8.98 2.99 31.94
CA PRO A 104 -7.56 3.21 32.16
C PRO A 104 -6.82 1.87 32.18
N TYR A 105 -5.68 1.81 31.52
CA TYR A 105 -4.76 0.67 31.57
C TYR A 105 -3.33 1.18 31.84
N LEU A 106 -2.49 0.31 32.41
CA LEU A 106 -1.07 0.61 32.61
C LEU A 106 -0.30 0.28 31.34
N ASP A 107 0.32 1.28 30.73
CA ASP A 107 1.27 1.05 29.65
C ASP A 107 2.63 0.63 30.23
N GLU A 108 2.98 -0.64 30.08
CA GLU A 108 4.23 -1.21 30.59
C GLU A 108 5.50 -0.63 29.94
N LEU A 109 5.39 -0.07 28.73
CA LEU A 109 6.53 0.52 28.04
C LEU A 109 6.91 1.87 28.67
N THR A 110 5.92 2.69 28.99
CA THR A 110 6.12 4.03 29.55
C THR A 110 5.95 4.09 31.07
N ASN A 111 5.42 3.01 31.67
CA ASN A 111 5.01 2.93 33.07
C ASN A 111 4.01 4.02 33.47
N THR A 112 3.05 4.31 32.59
CA THR A 112 2.01 5.34 32.82
C THR A 112 0.62 4.80 32.58
N TYR A 113 -0.35 5.27 33.37
CA TYR A 113 -1.76 5.00 33.07
C TYR A 113 -2.23 5.85 31.87
N CYS A 114 -2.89 5.19 30.93
CA CYS A 114 -3.36 5.77 29.69
C CYS A 114 -4.86 5.50 29.51
N LEU A 115 -5.55 6.45 28.85
CA LEU A 115 -6.88 6.26 28.27
C LEU A 115 -6.73 6.33 26.76
N GLU A 116 -7.13 5.28 26.05
CA GLU A 116 -6.98 5.22 24.59
C GLU A 116 -8.34 5.27 23.89
N PHE A 117 -8.65 6.41 23.29
CA PHE A 117 -9.85 6.59 22.48
C PHE A 117 -9.70 6.00 21.07
N GLY A 118 -8.48 5.72 20.64
CA GLY A 118 -8.15 5.28 19.31
C GLY A 118 -8.01 6.41 18.29
N GLY A 119 -8.07 6.06 17.01
CA GLY A 119 -7.96 7.00 15.90
C GLY A 119 -6.52 7.42 15.58
N TYR A 120 -6.39 8.62 15.04
CA TYR A 120 -5.15 9.31 14.70
C TYR A 120 -5.11 10.67 15.38
N TYR A 121 -3.97 10.97 16.01
CA TYR A 121 -3.73 12.20 16.73
C TYR A 121 -2.24 12.54 16.81
N LEU A 122 -1.94 13.78 17.18
CA LEU A 122 -0.57 14.24 17.39
C LEU A 122 -0.11 13.89 18.81
N GLU A 123 1.14 13.45 18.94
CA GLU A 123 1.81 13.27 20.24
C GLU A 123 2.51 14.55 20.71
N PHE A 124 2.59 15.57 19.85
CA PHE A 124 3.08 16.90 20.21
C PHE A 124 2.33 18.02 19.47
N PRO A 125 1.96 19.11 20.15
CA PRO A 125 1.96 19.28 21.60
C PRO A 125 0.96 18.35 22.31
N TRP A 126 1.22 18.06 23.58
CA TRP A 126 0.47 17.09 24.39
C TRP A 126 -0.06 17.74 25.66
N ASN A 127 -1.31 17.47 26.03
CA ASN A 127 -1.85 17.89 27.31
C ASN A 127 -1.31 16.96 28.41
N LYS A 128 -0.26 17.42 29.09
CA LYS A 128 0.41 16.65 30.16
C LYS A 128 -0.49 16.39 31.37
N ARG A 129 -1.42 17.30 31.69
CA ARG A 129 -2.28 17.16 32.86
C ARG A 129 -3.24 15.99 32.72
N ASP A 130 -3.86 15.85 31.55
CA ASP A 130 -4.84 14.79 31.29
C ASP A 130 -4.18 13.56 30.65
N ASN A 131 -2.91 13.65 30.28
CA ASN A 131 -2.19 12.66 29.48
C ASN A 131 -2.98 12.30 28.20
N GLN A 132 -3.38 13.33 27.45
CA GLN A 132 -4.20 13.23 26.24
C GLN A 132 -3.73 14.21 25.15
N PRO A 133 -4.14 14.01 23.89
CA PRO A 133 -3.95 15.00 22.85
C PRO A 133 -4.58 16.36 23.22
N VAL A 134 -4.03 17.44 22.66
CA VAL A 134 -4.59 18.79 22.84
C VAL A 134 -5.99 18.84 22.23
N MET A 135 -6.97 19.30 23.03
CA MET A 135 -8.34 19.49 22.58
C MET A 135 -8.40 20.55 21.46
N LEU A 136 -9.19 20.27 20.43
CA LEU A 136 -9.32 21.12 19.25
C LEU A 136 -10.74 21.68 19.13
N SER A 137 -10.80 22.91 18.63
CA SER A 137 -11.99 23.51 18.03
C SER A 137 -11.96 23.28 16.52
N TYR A 138 -13.08 23.55 15.84
CA TYR A 138 -13.18 23.32 14.40
C TYR A 138 -14.04 24.35 13.67
N GLU A 139 -13.77 24.50 12.38
CA GLU A 139 -14.57 25.25 11.41
C GLU A 139 -14.66 24.46 10.10
N ILE A 140 -15.83 24.44 9.46
CA ILE A 140 -15.98 23.89 8.10
C ILE A 140 -15.69 25.03 7.13
N VAL A 141 -14.47 25.06 6.58
CA VAL A 141 -13.99 26.17 5.74
C VAL A 141 -14.30 25.98 4.25
N GLU A 142 -14.56 24.73 3.83
CA GLU A 142 -15.01 24.41 2.48
C GLU A 142 -16.07 23.30 2.55
N LYS A 143 -17.21 23.51 1.89
CA LYS A 143 -18.31 22.53 1.77
C LYS A 143 -18.87 22.58 0.36
N GLY A 144 -18.48 21.61 -0.46
CA GLY A 144 -18.98 21.46 -1.82
C GLY A 144 -19.13 19.99 -2.22
N PRO A 145 -19.76 19.71 -3.37
CA PRO A 145 -19.96 18.35 -3.86
C PRO A 145 -18.64 17.65 -4.24
N GLU A 146 -17.63 18.43 -4.62
CA GLU A 146 -16.32 17.91 -5.04
C GLU A 146 -15.35 17.72 -3.87
N ARG A 147 -15.55 18.47 -2.77
CA ARG A 147 -14.57 18.54 -1.67
C ARG A 147 -15.17 19.10 -0.39
N VAL A 148 -14.65 18.61 0.74
CA VAL A 148 -14.88 19.18 2.07
C VAL A 148 -13.52 19.45 2.73
N VAL A 149 -13.40 20.61 3.39
CA VAL A 149 -12.24 20.97 4.20
C VAL A 149 -12.68 21.39 5.60
N ILE A 150 -12.15 20.71 6.60
CA ILE A 150 -12.35 21.02 8.02
C ILE A 150 -11.05 21.60 8.57
N TYR A 151 -11.12 22.81 9.10
CA TYR A 151 -10.05 23.44 9.84
C TYR A 151 -10.19 23.09 11.32
N LEU A 152 -9.13 22.56 11.93
CA LEU A 152 -9.04 22.13 13.31
C LEU A 152 -7.94 22.95 13.99
N TYR A 153 -8.18 23.45 15.20
CA TYR A 153 -7.18 24.27 15.89
C TYR A 153 -7.26 24.20 17.41
N GLY A 154 -6.11 24.36 18.06
CA GLY A 154 -6.00 24.40 19.52
C GLY A 154 -4.65 24.92 19.98
N GLU A 155 -4.55 25.33 21.24
CA GLU A 155 -3.30 25.79 21.85
C GLU A 155 -3.06 25.01 23.13
N GLU A 156 -1.84 24.51 23.30
CA GLU A 156 -1.42 23.90 24.56
C GLU A 156 -0.96 25.01 25.52
N ILE A 157 -1.56 25.03 26.72
CA ILE A 157 -1.52 26.17 27.63
C ILE A 157 -0.12 26.38 28.22
N GLU A 158 0.61 25.31 28.51
CA GLU A 158 1.91 25.38 29.20
C GLU A 158 3.07 25.72 28.26
N THR A 159 3.14 25.00 27.14
CA THR A 159 4.19 25.08 26.13
C THR A 159 3.94 26.19 25.11
N LYS A 160 2.68 26.68 25.01
CA LYS A 160 2.27 27.71 24.06
C LYS A 160 2.48 27.31 22.60
N PHE A 161 2.48 26.02 22.30
CA PHE A 161 2.38 25.57 20.91
C PHE A 161 0.93 25.57 20.47
N ARG A 162 0.68 26.17 19.31
CA ARG A 162 -0.60 26.12 18.62
C ARG A 162 -0.55 25.05 17.54
N ILE A 163 -1.59 24.21 17.50
CA ILE A 163 -1.86 23.29 16.40
C ILE A 163 -2.92 23.90 15.51
N GLU A 164 -2.71 23.78 14.21
CA GLU A 164 -3.67 24.04 13.16
C GLU A 164 -3.61 22.87 12.17
N ALA A 165 -4.74 22.27 11.83
CA ALA A 165 -4.81 21.19 10.86
C ALA A 165 -5.96 21.40 9.88
N TRP A 166 -5.71 21.12 8.61
CA TRP A 166 -6.73 21.10 7.57
C TRP A 166 -6.92 19.65 7.13
N LEU A 167 -8.08 19.09 7.47
CA LEU A 167 -8.51 17.79 6.97
C LEU A 167 -9.25 18.02 5.65
N MET A 168 -8.80 17.36 4.59
CA MET A 168 -9.34 17.49 3.24
C MET A 168 -9.79 16.11 2.74
N ILE A 169 -11.02 16.04 2.22
CA ILE A 169 -11.57 14.86 1.55
C ILE A 169 -12.15 15.28 0.20
N ASP A 170 -11.67 14.63 -0.85
CA ASP A 170 -12.07 14.87 -2.24
C ASP A 170 -13.06 13.79 -2.71
N LYS A 171 -13.97 14.14 -3.61
CA LYS A 171 -15.03 13.24 -4.16
C LYS A 171 -14.46 11.94 -4.73
N TRP A 172 -13.36 12.07 -5.46
CA TRP A 172 -12.75 10.99 -6.24
C TRP A 172 -11.51 10.39 -5.57
N SER A 173 -11.33 10.54 -4.25
CA SER A 173 -10.17 10.00 -3.53
C SER A 173 -10.59 8.95 -2.50
N PRO A 174 -9.92 7.80 -2.40
CA PRO A 174 -10.08 6.85 -1.31
C PRO A 174 -9.18 7.22 -0.13
N GLY A 175 -8.88 8.51 0.05
CA GLY A 175 -7.98 9.00 1.08
C GLY A 175 -8.45 10.25 1.83
N VAL A 176 -7.76 10.49 2.94
CA VAL A 176 -7.89 11.64 3.81
C VAL A 176 -6.54 12.33 3.89
N HIS A 177 -6.55 13.65 3.71
CA HIS A 177 -5.33 14.44 3.61
C HIS A 177 -5.29 15.45 4.75
N PHE A 178 -4.19 15.50 5.47
CA PHE A 178 -3.94 16.48 6.52
C PHE A 178 -2.79 17.38 6.11
N LYS A 179 -3.03 18.69 6.16
CA LYS A 179 -1.97 19.67 6.30
C LYS A 179 -1.95 20.11 7.76
N ILE A 180 -0.82 20.02 8.42
CA ILE A 180 -0.68 20.30 9.85
C ILE A 180 0.38 21.39 10.02
N ASN A 181 0.04 22.41 10.79
CA ASN A 181 0.92 23.51 11.14
C ASN A 181 1.04 23.60 12.67
N ILE A 182 2.27 23.59 13.16
CA ILE A 182 2.58 23.73 14.59
C ILE A 182 3.38 25.01 14.78
N THR A 183 2.84 25.97 15.52
CA THR A 183 3.42 27.29 15.71
C THR A 183 3.86 27.49 17.16
N ASN A 184 5.09 27.98 17.38
CA ASN A 184 5.60 28.30 18.70
C ASN A 184 5.15 29.71 19.14
N LEU A 185 4.21 29.82 20.08
CA LEU A 185 3.74 31.10 20.62
C LEU A 185 4.36 31.48 21.97
N SER A 186 5.34 30.71 22.46
CA SER A 186 5.93 30.89 23.81
C SER A 186 6.76 32.16 23.98
N GLY A 187 7.07 32.86 22.88
CA GLY A 187 7.92 34.06 22.89
C GLY A 187 9.42 33.78 23.02
N LYS A 188 9.83 32.51 23.06
CA LYS A 188 11.22 32.04 23.09
C LYS A 188 11.41 30.85 22.16
N ASP A 189 12.65 30.58 21.79
CA ASP A 189 12.99 29.37 21.04
C ASP A 189 12.64 28.13 21.87
N SER A 190 12.03 27.14 21.22
CA SER A 190 11.58 25.92 21.89
C SER A 190 11.82 24.72 21.00
N TYR A 191 12.19 23.63 21.65
CA TYR A 191 12.39 22.35 20.99
C TYR A 191 11.06 21.76 20.53
N PHE A 192 11.07 21.17 19.34
CA PHE A 192 9.91 20.63 18.66
C PHE A 192 10.27 19.31 17.98
N VAL A 193 9.34 18.37 18.02
CA VAL A 193 9.37 17.14 17.22
C VAL A 193 7.99 16.93 16.66
N PHE A 194 7.88 16.74 15.34
CA PHE A 194 6.64 16.23 14.78
C PHE A 194 6.51 14.76 15.16
N ALA A 195 5.52 14.45 15.99
CA ALA A 195 5.21 13.09 16.38
C ALA A 195 3.71 12.88 16.34
N ASP A 196 3.29 11.73 15.82
CA ASP A 196 1.90 11.35 15.69
C ASP A 196 1.70 9.88 16.07
N ARG A 197 0.45 9.54 16.37
CA ARG A 197 0.06 8.17 16.71
C ARG A 197 -1.16 7.76 15.90
N ILE A 198 -1.10 6.57 15.33
CA ILE A 198 -2.22 5.89 14.69
C ILE A 198 -2.52 4.63 15.50
N VAL A 199 -3.78 4.47 15.89
CA VAL A 199 -4.25 3.32 16.64
C VAL A 199 -5.12 2.47 15.71
N ILE A 200 -4.60 1.32 15.33
CA ILE A 200 -5.25 0.42 14.38
C ILE A 200 -6.00 -0.66 15.15
N SER A 201 -7.18 -0.97 14.64
CA SER A 201 -7.86 -2.19 15.01
C SER A 201 -8.23 -2.96 13.76
N THR A 202 -7.53 -4.05 13.56
CA THR A 202 -7.84 -5.05 12.53
C THR A 202 -7.91 -6.40 13.23
N PRO A 203 -8.61 -7.38 12.64
CA PRO A 203 -8.42 -8.77 13.02
C PRO A 203 -6.92 -9.09 12.99
N LEU A 204 -6.41 -9.81 13.99
CA LEU A 204 -5.03 -10.31 13.96
C LEU A 204 -4.83 -11.17 12.69
N GLU A 205 -5.87 -11.94 12.38
CA GLU A 205 -5.93 -12.85 11.24
C GLU A 205 -5.76 -12.16 9.90
N GLU A 206 -4.82 -12.66 9.12
CA GLU A 206 -4.58 -12.26 7.73
C GLU A 206 -4.22 -10.77 7.58
N THR A 207 -3.78 -10.13 8.67
CA THR A 207 -3.27 -8.75 8.66
C THR A 207 -1.76 -8.72 8.78
N SER A 208 -1.10 -7.98 7.89
CA SER A 208 0.34 -7.77 7.94
C SER A 208 0.74 -6.30 7.87
N ILE A 209 1.87 -5.98 8.50
CA ILE A 209 2.52 -4.68 8.46
C ILE A 209 3.59 -4.71 7.37
N ILE A 210 3.61 -3.69 6.53
CA ILE A 210 4.67 -3.44 5.55
C ILE A 210 5.43 -2.19 5.95
N LEU A 211 6.73 -2.38 6.15
CA LEU A 211 7.69 -1.32 6.46
C LEU A 211 8.77 -1.28 5.38
N PRO A 212 9.08 -0.11 4.83
CA PRO A 212 10.24 0.08 3.97
C PRO A 212 11.53 0.11 4.81
N THR A 213 11.93 -1.04 5.37
CA THR A 213 13.20 -1.20 6.11
C THR A 213 13.73 -2.62 5.94
N ASN A 214 14.99 -2.84 6.32
CA ASN A 214 15.64 -4.15 6.28
C ASN A 214 15.74 -4.80 7.67
N PHE A 215 15.55 -4.03 8.75
CA PHE A 215 15.63 -4.53 10.11
C PHE A 215 14.76 -3.72 11.07
N ILE A 216 14.45 -4.33 12.21
CA ILE A 216 13.77 -3.71 13.34
C ILE A 216 14.58 -3.98 14.61
N GLU A 217 14.48 -3.10 15.59
CA GLU A 217 15.08 -3.28 16.93
C GLU A 217 13.98 -3.53 17.95
N ILE A 218 14.10 -4.57 18.77
CA ILE A 218 13.16 -4.84 19.85
C ILE A 218 13.28 -3.75 20.93
N VAL A 219 12.17 -3.08 21.24
CA VAL A 219 12.11 -2.06 22.30
C VAL A 219 11.53 -2.63 23.58
N PHE A 220 10.57 -3.54 23.46
CA PHE A 220 9.90 -4.22 24.56
C PHE A 220 9.36 -5.58 24.11
N SER A 221 9.46 -6.59 24.96
CA SER A 221 8.84 -7.90 24.75
C SER A 221 8.46 -8.45 26.12
N LYS A 222 7.16 -8.68 26.36
CA LYS A 222 6.70 -9.28 27.61
C LYS A 222 7.35 -10.66 27.78
N ASN A 223 7.97 -10.94 28.94
CA ASN A 223 8.67 -12.20 29.19
C ASN A 223 9.72 -12.60 28.11
N ASP A 224 10.27 -11.63 27.37
CA ASP A 224 11.27 -11.84 26.31
C ASP A 224 10.87 -12.84 25.20
N TRP A 225 9.56 -13.08 24.96
CA TRP A 225 9.12 -14.05 23.93
C TRP A 225 9.60 -13.73 22.50
N LEU A 226 9.74 -12.44 22.17
CA LEU A 226 10.28 -11.97 20.89
C LEU A 226 11.82 -11.84 20.91
N GLY A 227 12.41 -11.89 22.11
CA GLY A 227 13.82 -11.62 22.37
C GLY A 227 14.03 -10.42 23.30
N ALA A 228 15.28 -10.22 23.70
CA ALA A 228 15.67 -9.14 24.61
C ALA A 228 15.63 -7.78 23.93
N LYS A 229 15.40 -6.72 24.72
CA LYS A 229 15.50 -5.33 24.27
C LYS A 229 16.86 -5.04 23.62
N GLY A 230 16.85 -4.31 22.50
CA GLY A 230 18.02 -3.96 21.71
C GLY A 230 18.43 -5.01 20.67
N THR A 231 17.74 -6.17 20.63
CA THR A 231 18.01 -7.18 19.60
C THR A 231 17.51 -6.69 18.25
N GLU A 232 18.37 -6.76 17.23
CA GLU A 232 17.99 -6.51 15.83
C GLU A 232 17.44 -7.78 15.18
N LEU A 233 16.31 -7.65 14.49
CA LEU A 233 15.70 -8.71 13.70
C LEU A 233 15.61 -8.28 12.23
N PRO A 234 15.86 -9.19 11.26
CA PRO A 234 15.68 -8.87 9.85
C PRO A 234 14.21 -8.60 9.54
N TRP A 235 13.96 -7.70 8.60
CA TRP A 235 12.62 -7.39 8.11
C TRP A 235 12.47 -7.76 6.63
N PRO A 236 11.37 -8.43 6.21
CA PRO A 236 10.24 -8.86 7.04
C PRO A 236 10.58 -10.02 7.99
N HIS A 237 10.15 -9.89 9.24
CA HIS A 237 10.17 -10.95 10.26
C HIS A 237 8.80 -11.64 10.30
N PRO A 238 8.64 -12.89 10.80
CA PRO A 238 7.32 -13.50 10.97
C PRO A 238 6.29 -12.62 11.70
N ILE A 239 6.71 -11.80 12.67
CA ILE A 239 5.82 -10.84 13.37
C ILE A 239 5.30 -9.70 12.48
N SER A 240 5.74 -9.61 11.22
CA SER A 240 5.09 -8.74 10.24
C SER A 240 3.62 -9.12 10.05
N SER A 241 3.26 -10.40 10.24
CA SER A 241 1.87 -10.84 10.39
C SER A 241 1.41 -10.65 11.84
N LEU A 242 0.31 -9.94 12.04
CA LEU A 242 -0.21 -9.64 13.38
C LEU A 242 -0.63 -10.91 14.15
N ASP A 243 -1.01 -11.97 13.44
CA ASP A 243 -1.26 -13.31 13.99
C ASP A 243 -0.14 -13.90 14.83
N ASN A 244 1.10 -13.48 14.55
CA ASN A 244 2.29 -14.03 15.19
C ASN A 244 2.67 -13.30 16.50
N PHE A 245 1.88 -12.31 16.93
CA PHE A 245 2.06 -11.72 18.26
C PHE A 245 1.42 -12.58 19.35
N GLU A 246 2.26 -13.23 20.15
CA GLU A 246 1.80 -14.07 21.27
C GLU A 246 1.37 -13.22 22.47
N ALA A 247 2.18 -12.22 22.80
CA ALA A 247 1.95 -11.30 23.91
C ALA A 247 2.37 -9.87 23.49
N PRO A 248 2.16 -8.86 24.35
CA PRO A 248 2.58 -7.50 24.10
C PRO A 248 4.07 -7.39 23.75
N ALA A 249 4.37 -6.69 22.65
CA ALA A 249 5.72 -6.38 22.22
C ALA A 249 5.74 -5.05 21.47
N ALA A 250 6.90 -4.41 21.46
CA ALA A 250 7.16 -3.21 20.69
C ALA A 250 8.54 -3.27 20.03
N PHE A 251 8.63 -2.74 18.82
CA PHE A 251 9.87 -2.62 18.07
C PHE A 251 9.94 -1.29 17.34
N SER A 252 11.15 -0.82 17.06
CA SER A 252 11.39 0.43 16.35
C SER A 252 12.25 0.23 15.12
N THR A 253 12.14 1.16 14.18
CA THR A 253 13.02 1.20 13.00
C THR A 253 13.01 2.59 12.36
N LYS A 254 14.11 2.97 11.72
CA LYS A 254 14.14 4.12 10.82
C LYS A 254 13.69 3.65 9.44
N LEU A 255 12.68 4.30 8.89
CA LEU A 255 12.19 3.94 7.56
C LEU A 255 13.17 4.40 6.47
N ASN A 256 13.20 3.68 5.36
CA ASN A 256 13.92 4.06 4.13
C ASN A 256 13.03 4.85 3.16
N ALA A 257 11.71 4.82 3.37
CA ALA A 257 10.72 5.59 2.62
C ALA A 257 9.64 6.11 3.56
N THR A 258 8.93 7.16 3.15
CA THR A 258 8.00 7.90 4.02
C THR A 258 6.59 7.30 4.06
N TYR A 259 6.48 5.98 4.14
CA TYR A 259 5.19 5.31 4.24
C TYR A 259 5.22 4.06 5.13
N ILE A 260 4.05 3.68 5.62
CA ILE A 260 3.73 2.36 6.18
C ILE A 260 2.47 1.86 5.49
N ALA A 261 2.33 0.54 5.35
CA ALA A 261 1.06 -0.04 4.98
C ALA A 261 0.63 -1.16 5.95
N ILE A 262 -0.67 -1.26 6.15
CA ILE A 262 -1.33 -2.34 6.87
C ILE A 262 -2.20 -3.07 5.86
N MET A 263 -1.83 -4.29 5.53
CA MET A 263 -2.51 -5.11 4.55
C MET A 263 -3.42 -6.11 5.23
N ASN A 264 -4.70 -6.10 4.89
CA ASN A 264 -5.69 -7.09 5.30
C ASN A 264 -6.01 -7.97 4.09
N ALA A 265 -5.45 -9.18 4.06
CA ALA A 265 -5.61 -10.10 2.93
C ALA A 265 -7.05 -10.65 2.82
N ARG A 266 -7.76 -10.79 3.94
CA ARG A 266 -9.17 -11.26 3.97
C ARG A 266 -10.08 -10.38 3.13
N ASN A 267 -9.94 -9.06 3.28
CA ASN A 267 -10.74 -8.08 2.57
C ASN A 267 -10.08 -7.63 1.26
N GLY A 268 -8.83 -8.03 1.01
CA GLY A 268 -8.02 -7.54 -0.11
C GLY A 268 -7.78 -6.03 -0.03
N GLU A 269 -7.68 -5.46 1.16
CA GLU A 269 -7.53 -4.02 1.38
C GLU A 269 -6.21 -3.68 2.07
N ALA A 270 -5.72 -2.47 1.82
CA ALA A 270 -4.56 -1.92 2.52
C ALA A 270 -4.84 -0.50 2.99
N LEU A 271 -4.55 -0.21 4.26
CA LEU A 271 -4.41 1.15 4.75
C LEU A 271 -2.96 1.58 4.57
N ILE A 272 -2.73 2.64 3.81
CA ILE A 272 -1.41 3.27 3.65
C ILE A 272 -1.42 4.58 4.42
N THR A 273 -0.42 4.78 5.26
CA THR A 273 -0.10 6.12 5.76
C THR A 273 1.16 6.62 5.08
N TYR A 274 1.10 7.81 4.50
CA TYR A 274 2.20 8.46 3.82
C TYR A 274 2.47 9.83 4.46
N TRP A 275 3.74 10.09 4.77
CA TRP A 275 4.19 11.40 5.26
C TRP A 275 4.95 12.11 4.15
N LYS A 276 4.58 13.35 3.85
CA LYS A 276 5.33 14.18 2.91
C LYS A 276 6.48 14.85 3.66
N SER A 277 7.60 14.16 3.74
CA SER A 277 8.80 14.62 4.44
C SER A 277 10.04 14.37 3.60
N PRO A 278 11.03 15.28 3.59
CA PRO A 278 12.33 15.00 2.95
C PRO A 278 13.09 13.88 3.67
N THR A 279 12.80 13.64 4.95
CA THR A 279 13.44 12.61 5.76
C THR A 279 12.39 11.62 6.25
N PRO A 280 12.56 10.30 5.98
CA PRO A 280 11.66 9.27 6.50
C PRO A 280 11.58 9.32 8.04
N PRO A 281 10.41 9.09 8.65
CA PRO A 281 10.31 9.09 10.11
C PRO A 281 10.95 7.83 10.72
N THR A 282 11.24 7.91 12.02
CA THR A 282 11.41 6.72 12.85
C THR A 282 10.02 6.27 13.29
N ILE A 283 9.76 4.97 13.23
CA ILE A 283 8.50 4.40 13.71
C ILE A 283 8.76 3.49 14.91
N LEU A 284 7.89 3.56 15.90
CA LEU A 284 7.76 2.60 16.99
C LEU A 284 6.39 1.93 16.84
N ILE A 285 6.41 0.61 16.70
CA ILE A 285 5.20 -0.20 16.59
C ILE A 285 5.04 -0.98 17.88
N LYS A 286 3.86 -0.90 18.48
CA LYS A 286 3.51 -1.69 19.66
C LYS A 286 2.22 -2.44 19.38
N ASN A 287 2.21 -3.74 19.57
CA ASN A 287 1.02 -4.56 19.44
C ASN A 287 0.81 -5.31 20.76
N PHE A 288 -0.45 -5.42 21.18
CA PHE A 288 -0.82 -6.03 22.47
C PHE A 288 -1.02 -7.55 22.41
N GLY A 289 -0.79 -8.14 21.23
CA GLY A 289 -0.88 -9.57 20.96
C GLY A 289 -2.26 -10.15 21.28
N LYS A 290 -2.28 -11.42 21.65
CA LYS A 290 -3.50 -12.13 22.07
C LYS A 290 -3.98 -11.74 23.47
N GLU A 291 -3.18 -10.95 24.20
CA GLU A 291 -3.48 -10.49 25.55
C GLU A 291 -4.08 -9.07 25.58
N TYR A 292 -4.60 -8.57 24.46
CA TYR A 292 -5.13 -7.19 24.37
C TYR A 292 -6.24 -6.89 25.41
N GLU A 293 -7.01 -7.91 25.83
CA GLU A 293 -8.07 -7.76 26.83
C GLU A 293 -7.53 -7.40 28.22
N ASP A 294 -6.31 -7.86 28.57
CA ASP A 294 -5.65 -7.52 29.83
C ASP A 294 -5.35 -6.01 29.92
N TYR A 295 -5.23 -5.36 28.75
CA TYR A 295 -5.02 -3.92 28.60
C TYR A 295 -6.33 -3.16 28.35
N ARG A 296 -7.49 -3.79 28.64
CA ARG A 296 -8.83 -3.19 28.56
C ARG A 296 -9.27 -2.78 27.15
N PHE A 297 -8.66 -3.37 26.12
CA PHE A 297 -9.16 -3.25 24.75
C PHE A 297 -10.25 -4.29 24.49
N ASP A 298 -11.28 -3.90 23.74
CA ASP A 298 -12.38 -4.78 23.31
C ASP A 298 -12.07 -5.55 22.02
N LYS A 299 -10.94 -5.24 21.38
CA LYS A 299 -10.46 -5.84 20.13
C LYS A 299 -8.94 -5.71 20.04
N PRO A 300 -8.25 -6.48 19.18
CA PRO A 300 -6.82 -6.34 18.97
C PRO A 300 -6.43 -4.93 18.57
N VAL A 301 -5.32 -4.44 19.13
CA VAL A 301 -4.82 -3.08 18.94
C VAL A 301 -3.34 -3.09 18.57
N THR A 302 -3.01 -2.26 17.59
CA THR A 302 -1.63 -1.89 17.25
C THR A 302 -1.48 -0.38 17.30
N TYR A 303 -0.46 0.11 18.02
CA TYR A 303 -0.02 1.48 17.96
C TYR A 303 1.09 1.63 16.94
N LEU A 304 0.97 2.66 16.10
CA LEU A 304 2.03 3.17 15.26
C LEU A 304 2.37 4.56 15.75
N HIS A 305 3.51 4.71 16.40
CA HIS A 305 4.02 6.02 16.81
C HIS A 305 5.07 6.43 15.78
N THR A 306 4.90 7.60 15.17
CA THR A 306 5.95 8.15 14.31
C THR A 306 6.63 9.33 14.97
N LYS A 307 7.94 9.40 14.76
CA LYS A 307 8.78 10.49 15.23
C LYS A 307 9.60 11.01 14.06
N GLY A 308 9.37 12.27 13.72
CA GLY A 308 10.21 13.03 12.80
C GLY A 308 11.55 13.43 13.42
N GLU A 309 12.28 14.29 12.72
CA GLU A 309 13.52 14.84 13.24
C GLU A 309 13.27 15.91 14.29
N ASP A 310 14.22 15.97 15.22
CA ASP A 310 14.30 16.98 16.25
C ASP A 310 14.62 18.36 15.65
N LYS A 311 13.83 19.37 15.98
CA LYS A 311 13.96 20.73 15.44
C LYS A 311 13.88 21.77 16.56
N MET A 312 14.55 22.89 16.38
CA MET A 312 14.31 24.10 17.18
C MET A 312 13.35 24.99 16.39
N LEU A 313 12.29 25.48 17.04
CA LEU A 313 11.41 26.50 16.47
C LEU A 313 11.60 27.80 17.25
N GLY A 314 11.99 28.84 16.54
CA GLY A 314 12.08 30.19 17.08
C GLY A 314 10.72 30.73 17.55
N ALA A 315 10.74 31.83 18.29
CA ALA A 315 9.51 32.51 18.68
C ALA A 315 8.68 32.90 17.45
N ARG A 316 7.41 32.46 17.41
CA ARG A 316 6.44 32.63 16.31
C ARG A 316 6.78 31.90 15.01
N GLU A 317 7.81 31.07 15.01
CA GLU A 317 8.07 30.18 13.88
C GLU A 317 7.10 29.01 13.86
N SER A 318 6.93 28.43 12.67
CA SER A 318 5.97 27.37 12.41
C SER A 318 6.61 26.22 11.62
N ALA A 319 6.26 24.99 11.97
CA ALA A 319 6.59 23.80 11.20
C ALA A 319 5.33 23.24 10.52
N ILE A 320 5.45 22.91 9.24
CA ILE A 320 4.38 22.30 8.45
C ILE A 320 4.73 20.82 8.19
N ALA A 321 3.72 19.95 8.33
CA ALA A 321 3.76 18.56 7.92
C ALA A 321 2.51 18.23 7.09
N GLU A 322 2.64 17.30 6.14
CA GLU A 322 1.49 16.74 5.41
C GLU A 322 1.46 15.23 5.62
N VAL A 323 0.28 14.71 5.98
CA VAL A 323 0.03 13.30 6.27
C VAL A 323 -1.19 12.83 5.51
N HIS A 324 -1.07 11.68 4.86
CA HIS A 324 -2.08 11.13 3.97
C HIS A 324 -2.44 9.72 4.42
N PHE A 325 -3.73 9.44 4.51
CA PHE A 325 -4.27 8.11 4.74
C PHE A 325 -4.97 7.67 3.47
N TYR A 326 -4.62 6.51 2.93
CA TYR A 326 -5.25 5.97 1.74
C TYR A 326 -5.71 4.53 1.96
N ILE A 327 -6.91 4.20 1.47
CA ILE A 327 -7.40 2.82 1.45
C ILE A 327 -7.35 2.32 0.01
N LEU A 328 -6.61 1.23 -0.21
CA LEU A 328 -6.50 0.59 -1.51
C LEU A 328 -7.13 -0.79 -1.49
N GLN A 329 -7.64 -1.21 -2.64
CA GLN A 329 -8.15 -2.56 -2.85
C GLN A 329 -7.33 -3.32 -3.89
N ASN A 330 -7.33 -4.65 -3.75
CA ASN A 330 -6.77 -5.60 -4.71
C ASN A 330 -5.27 -5.44 -4.96
N LEU A 331 -4.52 -4.92 -3.98
CA LEU A 331 -3.07 -5.07 -3.91
C LEU A 331 -2.74 -6.15 -2.89
N GLU A 332 -2.00 -7.16 -3.31
CA GLU A 332 -1.50 -8.32 -2.56
C GLU A 332 -0.09 -8.09 -2.00
N LYS A 333 0.59 -7.07 -2.52
CA LYS A 333 1.89 -6.61 -2.07
C LYS A 333 1.99 -5.10 -2.28
N ILE A 334 2.75 -4.43 -1.43
CA ILE A 334 3.15 -3.04 -1.63
C ILE A 334 4.67 -2.99 -1.54
N GLN A 335 5.30 -2.59 -2.64
CA GLN A 335 6.74 -2.35 -2.67
C GLN A 335 7.06 -0.88 -2.41
N LEU A 336 6.24 0.02 -2.95
CA LEU A 336 6.36 1.47 -2.75
C LEU A 336 4.97 2.10 -2.72
N ALA A 337 4.83 3.14 -1.91
CA ALA A 337 3.74 4.09 -1.97
C ALA A 337 4.29 5.52 -2.07
N SER A 338 3.56 6.39 -2.76
CA SER A 338 3.84 7.82 -2.90
C SER A 338 2.64 8.64 -2.43
N GLU A 339 2.61 9.94 -2.74
CA GLU A 339 1.44 10.78 -2.53
C GLU A 339 0.29 10.46 -3.52
N TYR A 340 0.56 9.76 -4.62
CA TYR A 340 -0.39 9.58 -5.74
C TYR A 340 -0.79 8.13 -6.01
N ALA A 341 0.07 7.16 -5.68
CA ALA A 341 -0.16 5.77 -5.99
C ALA A 341 0.60 4.82 -5.05
N ALA A 342 0.24 3.55 -5.11
CA ALA A 342 1.05 2.46 -4.55
C ALA A 342 1.06 1.27 -5.51
N GLY A 343 2.10 0.46 -5.42
CA GLY A 343 2.23 -0.69 -6.29
C GLY A 343 3.47 -1.53 -6.04
N TYR A 344 3.65 -2.50 -6.92
CA TYR A 344 4.83 -3.33 -6.97
C TYR A 344 5.11 -3.79 -8.40
N ILE A 345 6.37 -4.15 -8.63
CA ILE A 345 6.79 -4.92 -9.79
C ILE A 345 7.31 -6.28 -9.32
N HIS A 346 7.08 -7.31 -10.12
CA HIS A 346 7.70 -8.62 -9.92
C HIS A 346 8.15 -9.21 -11.25
N VAL A 347 9.45 -9.48 -11.38
CA VAL A 347 10.02 -10.24 -12.49
C VAL A 347 9.81 -11.74 -12.22
N GLU A 348 9.27 -12.47 -13.20
CA GLU A 348 8.80 -13.85 -12.98
C GLU A 348 9.94 -14.85 -12.67
N ASN A 349 11.14 -14.61 -13.19
CA ASN A 349 12.32 -15.44 -12.95
C ASN A 349 13.48 -14.60 -12.38
N ALA A 350 14.33 -15.21 -11.55
CA ALA A 350 15.55 -14.57 -11.08
C ALA A 350 16.64 -14.48 -12.17
N THR A 351 16.60 -15.36 -13.19
CA THR A 351 17.65 -15.48 -14.20
C THR A 351 17.06 -15.61 -15.60
N TYR A 352 17.61 -14.85 -16.55
CA TYR A 352 17.26 -14.89 -17.96
C TYR A 352 18.49 -15.00 -18.83
N THR A 353 18.34 -15.65 -19.99
CA THR A 353 19.37 -15.64 -21.03
C THR A 353 19.24 -14.36 -21.86
N ILE A 354 20.36 -13.70 -22.17
CA ILE A 354 20.37 -12.49 -23.01
C ILE A 354 19.70 -12.78 -24.36
N GLY A 355 18.78 -11.90 -24.77
CA GLY A 355 17.96 -12.02 -25.97
C GLY A 355 16.67 -12.84 -25.81
N ASP A 356 16.51 -13.57 -24.70
CA ASP A 356 15.24 -14.22 -24.38
C ASP A 356 14.22 -13.19 -23.83
N GLU A 357 12.95 -13.60 -23.84
CA GLU A 357 11.84 -12.79 -23.36
C GLU A 357 11.85 -12.71 -21.83
N VAL A 358 11.99 -11.49 -21.29
CA VAL A 358 11.83 -11.18 -19.87
C VAL A 358 10.37 -10.86 -19.61
N LYS A 359 9.80 -11.51 -18.59
CA LYS A 359 8.41 -11.32 -18.16
C LYS A 359 8.37 -10.69 -16.79
N ALA A 360 7.57 -9.66 -16.65
CA ALA A 360 7.35 -8.99 -15.37
C ALA A 360 5.87 -8.63 -15.21
N LYS A 361 5.44 -8.51 -13.96
CA LYS A 361 4.10 -8.09 -13.57
C LYS A 361 4.19 -6.77 -12.86
N LEU A 362 3.53 -5.76 -13.39
CA LEU A 362 3.35 -4.47 -12.74
C LEU A 362 1.92 -4.42 -12.19
N LYS A 363 1.78 -4.19 -10.89
CA LYS A 363 0.49 -3.89 -10.29
C LYS A 363 0.52 -2.53 -9.62
N ILE A 364 -0.44 -1.69 -9.96
CA ILE A 364 -0.51 -0.30 -9.49
C ILE A 364 -1.95 0.06 -9.15
N SER A 365 -2.12 0.86 -8.10
CA SER A 365 -3.38 1.50 -7.73
C SER A 365 -3.11 2.99 -7.45
N THR A 366 -4.05 3.85 -7.82
CA THR A 366 -3.92 5.30 -7.65
C THR A 366 -4.90 5.82 -6.59
N PHE A 367 -4.56 6.95 -5.99
CA PHE A 367 -5.42 7.64 -5.03
C PHE A 367 -6.32 8.68 -5.70
N TYR A 368 -5.98 9.07 -6.92
CA TYR A 368 -6.77 9.98 -7.76
C TYR A 368 -6.97 9.38 -9.15
N PRO A 369 -7.97 9.84 -9.92
CA PRO A 369 -8.08 9.50 -11.33
C PRO A 369 -6.84 10.01 -12.07
N GLU A 370 -6.14 9.11 -12.75
CA GLU A 370 -4.91 9.43 -13.49
C GLU A 370 -5.09 9.05 -14.96
N LYS A 371 -4.86 10.01 -15.85
CA LYS A 371 -5.05 9.83 -17.30
C LYS A 371 -3.75 9.55 -18.02
N GLU A 372 -3.86 8.79 -19.11
CA GLU A 372 -2.75 8.51 -20.04
C GLU A 372 -1.53 7.92 -19.33
N VAL A 373 -1.74 7.02 -18.36
CA VAL A 373 -0.66 6.47 -17.54
C VAL A 373 0.24 5.57 -18.37
N LYS A 374 1.55 5.74 -18.18
CA LYS A 374 2.61 5.00 -18.87
C LYS A 374 3.74 4.61 -17.93
N ALA A 375 4.44 3.54 -18.28
CA ALA A 375 5.60 3.03 -17.57
C ALA A 375 6.84 3.07 -18.48
N ILE A 376 7.94 3.63 -17.99
CA ILE A 376 9.24 3.61 -18.65
C ILE A 376 10.14 2.61 -17.94
N LEU A 377 10.63 1.62 -18.68
CA LEU A 377 11.44 0.52 -18.18
C LEU A 377 12.93 0.81 -18.43
N ARG A 378 13.75 0.75 -17.39
CA ARG A 378 15.18 1.01 -17.44
C ARG A 378 15.96 -0.07 -16.69
N LEU A 379 17.13 -0.40 -17.20
CA LEU A 379 18.04 -1.37 -16.59
C LEU A 379 19.27 -0.65 -16.04
N TYR A 380 19.59 -0.91 -14.78
CA TYR A 380 20.74 -0.36 -14.07
C TYR A 380 21.66 -1.49 -13.62
N ASN A 381 22.96 -1.22 -13.57
CA ASN A 381 23.93 -2.14 -12.95
C ASN A 381 23.88 -2.05 -11.41
N GLN A 382 24.70 -2.84 -10.72
CA GLN A 382 24.78 -2.83 -9.25
C GLN A 382 25.33 -1.51 -8.66
N GLU A 383 25.95 -0.66 -9.49
CA GLU A 383 26.46 0.65 -9.12
C GLU A 383 25.42 1.77 -9.35
N ASN A 384 24.16 1.41 -9.64
CA ASN A 384 23.08 2.33 -9.99
C ASN A 384 23.38 3.21 -11.22
N VAL A 385 24.21 2.72 -12.15
CA VAL A 385 24.45 3.36 -13.45
C VAL A 385 23.45 2.82 -14.46
N LEU A 386 22.79 3.71 -15.20
CA LEU A 386 21.87 3.35 -16.27
C LEU A 386 22.64 2.62 -17.38
N VAL A 387 22.27 1.37 -17.64
CA VAL A 387 22.88 0.53 -18.68
C VAL A 387 22.07 0.62 -19.97
N LYS A 388 20.73 0.55 -19.85
CA LYS A 388 19.84 0.55 -21.02
C LYS A 388 18.44 1.06 -20.69
N GLU A 389 17.88 1.90 -21.55
CA GLU A 389 16.44 2.13 -21.58
C GLU A 389 15.78 1.04 -22.44
N ILE A 390 14.89 0.25 -21.84
CA ILE A 390 14.29 -0.93 -22.46
C ILE A 390 13.13 -0.51 -23.37
N GLY A 391 12.28 0.39 -22.88
CA GLY A 391 11.14 0.89 -23.63
C GLY A 391 10.07 1.56 -22.76
N GLU A 392 8.98 1.93 -23.41
CA GLU A 392 7.80 2.55 -22.81
C GLU A 392 6.57 1.65 -23.03
N VAL A 393 5.73 1.52 -21.99
CA VAL A 393 4.49 0.74 -22.04
C VAL A 393 3.32 1.62 -21.59
N THR A 394 2.29 1.73 -22.43
CA THR A 394 1.03 2.36 -22.05
C THR A 394 0.22 1.46 -21.12
N ILE A 395 -0.15 2.01 -19.97
CA ILE A 395 -1.03 1.35 -18.99
C ILE A 395 -2.48 1.75 -19.30
N GLY A 396 -2.75 3.03 -19.58
CA GLY A 396 -4.08 3.57 -19.83
C GLY A 396 -4.54 4.48 -18.69
N ASP A 397 -5.84 4.76 -18.62
CA ASP A 397 -6.42 5.54 -17.52
C ASP A 397 -6.56 4.67 -16.27
N LEU A 398 -6.26 5.23 -15.10
CA LEU A 398 -6.36 4.58 -13.80
C LEU A 398 -7.42 5.29 -12.95
N GLU A 399 -8.30 4.50 -12.35
CA GLU A 399 -9.34 4.98 -11.44
C GLU A 399 -9.08 4.49 -10.01
N PRO A 400 -9.35 5.32 -8.99
CA PRO A 400 -9.14 4.92 -7.60
C PRO A 400 -10.05 3.80 -7.13
N GLY A 401 -9.58 3.05 -6.14
CA GLY A 401 -10.28 1.90 -5.58
C GLY A 401 -10.12 0.62 -6.40
N ARG A 402 -9.39 0.63 -7.53
CA ARG A 402 -9.11 -0.58 -8.31
C ARG A 402 -7.66 -0.64 -8.77
N ALA A 403 -6.90 -1.58 -8.22
CA ALA A 403 -5.58 -1.91 -8.74
C ALA A 403 -5.67 -2.51 -10.16
N ILE A 404 -4.76 -2.11 -11.04
CA ILE A 404 -4.58 -2.68 -12.38
C ILE A 404 -3.33 -3.54 -12.39
N LEU A 405 -3.46 -4.76 -12.91
CA LEU A 405 -2.35 -5.65 -13.22
C LEU A 405 -2.02 -5.53 -14.72
N LYS A 406 -0.75 -5.27 -15.02
CA LYS A 406 -0.20 -5.22 -16.37
C LYS A 406 0.92 -6.23 -16.50
N ASP A 407 0.73 -7.20 -17.40
CA ASP A 407 1.80 -8.08 -17.83
C ASP A 407 2.73 -7.32 -18.79
N LEU A 408 4.02 -7.38 -18.50
CA LEU A 408 5.09 -6.76 -19.25
C LEU A 408 5.94 -7.86 -19.88
N SER A 409 6.21 -7.71 -21.18
CA SER A 409 7.11 -8.58 -21.90
C SER A 409 8.08 -7.74 -22.74
N PHE A 410 9.38 -8.02 -22.61
CA PHE A 410 10.43 -7.29 -23.32
C PHE A 410 11.68 -8.16 -23.48
N LYS A 411 12.57 -7.78 -24.41
CA LYS A 411 13.86 -8.44 -24.62
C LYS A 411 15.00 -7.53 -24.21
N ILE A 412 16.03 -8.12 -23.63
CA ILE A 412 17.28 -7.42 -23.28
C ILE A 412 18.41 -7.96 -24.15
N GLU A 413 18.95 -7.11 -25.01
CA GLU A 413 20.02 -7.43 -25.97
C GLU A 413 21.14 -6.39 -25.88
N GLY A 414 22.36 -6.77 -26.26
CA GLY A 414 23.51 -5.87 -26.31
C GLY A 414 24.02 -5.42 -24.94
N ILE A 415 23.84 -6.24 -23.91
CA ILE A 415 24.30 -5.99 -22.55
C ILE A 415 25.18 -7.17 -22.10
N GLU A 416 26.19 -6.91 -21.27
CA GLU A 416 27.04 -7.96 -20.70
C GLU A 416 26.28 -8.84 -19.69
N PRO A 417 26.66 -10.12 -19.51
CA PRO A 417 26.11 -10.95 -18.45
C PRO A 417 26.37 -10.36 -17.06
N GLY A 418 25.41 -10.48 -16.15
CA GLY A 418 25.55 -9.93 -14.79
C GLY A 418 24.22 -9.73 -14.08
N ARG A 419 24.29 -9.19 -12.86
CA ARG A 419 23.10 -8.83 -12.06
C ARG A 419 22.72 -7.38 -12.29
N TYR A 420 21.43 -7.15 -12.54
CA TYR A 420 20.88 -5.85 -12.86
C TYR A 420 19.67 -5.52 -12.00
N LEU A 421 19.39 -4.22 -11.90
CA LEU A 421 18.17 -3.66 -11.34
C LEU A 421 17.27 -3.18 -12.48
N LEU A 422 16.09 -3.75 -12.59
CA LEU A 422 15.02 -3.27 -13.44
C LEU A 422 14.25 -2.18 -12.69
N ILE A 423 14.35 -0.94 -13.16
CA ILE A 423 13.61 0.20 -12.61
C ILE A 423 12.47 0.56 -13.57
N ILE A 424 11.25 0.61 -13.04
CA ILE A 424 10.07 1.11 -13.74
C ILE A 424 9.65 2.45 -13.15
N ASN A 425 9.65 3.48 -13.98
CA ASN A 425 9.08 4.77 -13.62
C ASN A 425 7.70 4.89 -14.23
N VAL A 426 6.67 5.05 -13.40
CA VAL A 426 5.28 5.20 -13.81
C VAL A 426 4.91 6.67 -13.75
N PHE A 427 4.34 7.18 -14.83
CA PHE A 427 3.93 8.57 -14.99
C PHE A 427 2.49 8.63 -15.47
N SER A 428 1.73 9.60 -14.99
CA SER A 428 0.56 10.09 -15.71
C SER A 428 0.95 11.29 -16.56
N LYS A 429 -0.02 11.86 -17.26
CA LYS A 429 0.16 13.09 -18.05
C LYS A 429 0.77 14.24 -17.24
N ASP A 430 0.39 14.37 -15.96
CA ASP A 430 0.67 15.55 -15.17
C ASP A 430 1.78 15.36 -14.13
N ARG A 431 2.15 14.11 -13.80
CA ARG A 431 3.08 13.83 -12.70
C ARG A 431 3.71 12.45 -12.75
N HIS A 432 4.78 12.30 -11.98
CA HIS A 432 5.36 10.99 -11.65
C HIS A 432 4.53 10.34 -10.53
N LEU A 433 4.15 9.08 -10.73
CA LEU A 433 3.32 8.33 -9.78
C LEU A 433 4.18 7.45 -8.86
N LEU A 434 5.06 6.63 -9.45
CA LEU A 434 5.87 5.65 -8.72
C LEU A 434 7.19 5.37 -9.43
N TYR A 435 8.21 5.02 -8.65
CA TYR A 435 9.39 4.31 -9.15
C TYR A 435 9.45 2.93 -8.48
N LEU A 436 9.48 1.87 -9.26
CA LEU A 436 9.47 0.49 -8.77
C LEU A 436 10.73 -0.21 -9.23
N THR A 437 11.26 -1.14 -8.43
CA THR A 437 12.54 -1.80 -8.71
C THR A 437 12.47 -3.31 -8.49
N ASP A 438 13.07 -4.10 -9.37
CA ASP A 438 13.29 -5.52 -9.11
C ASP A 438 14.68 -5.94 -9.59
N SER A 439 15.19 -7.05 -9.09
CA SER A 439 16.48 -7.59 -9.50
C SER A 439 16.31 -8.72 -10.52
N LEU A 440 17.22 -8.80 -11.49
CA LEU A 440 17.31 -9.95 -12.40
C LEU A 440 18.76 -10.21 -12.78
N GLU A 441 19.08 -11.47 -13.06
CA GLU A 441 20.40 -11.91 -13.53
C GLU A 441 20.33 -12.27 -15.02
N LEU A 442 21.23 -11.70 -15.82
CA LEU A 442 21.37 -11.99 -17.24
C LEU A 442 22.57 -12.90 -17.46
N ILE A 443 22.34 -14.04 -18.12
CA ILE A 443 23.39 -14.99 -18.50
C ILE A 443 23.57 -15.02 -20.01
N GLN A 444 24.79 -15.29 -20.47
CA GLN A 444 25.04 -15.46 -21.88
C GLN A 444 24.36 -16.72 -22.39
N LYS A 445 23.73 -16.63 -23.56
CA LYS A 445 23.22 -17.83 -24.23
C LYS A 445 24.38 -18.77 -24.48
N PHE A 446 24.34 -19.94 -23.84
CA PHE A 446 25.34 -20.97 -24.07
C PHE A 446 25.25 -21.40 -25.53
N GLN A 447 26.15 -20.87 -26.36
CA GLN A 447 26.42 -21.42 -27.66
C GLN A 447 27.47 -22.50 -27.44
N PRO A 448 27.11 -23.80 -27.53
CA PRO A 448 28.13 -24.84 -27.50
C PRO A 448 29.16 -24.49 -28.58
N PRO A 449 30.48 -24.57 -28.28
CA PRO A 449 31.49 -24.25 -29.26
C PRO A 449 31.19 -25.07 -30.52
N LEU A 450 31.19 -24.42 -31.68
CA LEU A 450 30.81 -25.01 -32.97
C LEU A 450 31.48 -26.39 -33.17
N GLN A 451 32.72 -26.52 -32.67
CA GLN A 451 33.48 -27.76 -32.64
C GLN A 451 32.75 -28.93 -31.97
N LEU A 452 32.15 -28.78 -30.78
CA LEU A 452 31.45 -29.88 -30.10
C LEU A 452 30.24 -30.41 -30.90
N SER A 453 29.49 -29.51 -31.57
CA SER A 453 28.38 -29.92 -32.43
C SER A 453 28.86 -30.69 -33.66
N THR A 454 29.97 -30.27 -34.26
CA THR A 454 30.60 -31.00 -35.38
C THR A 454 31.23 -32.31 -34.94
N THR A 455 31.87 -32.39 -33.77
CA THR A 455 32.46 -33.63 -33.27
C THR A 455 31.38 -34.65 -32.93
N ILE A 456 30.27 -34.23 -32.30
CA ILE A 456 29.12 -35.10 -32.03
C ILE A 456 28.50 -35.59 -33.35
N LEU A 457 28.35 -34.71 -34.34
CA LEU A 457 27.85 -35.09 -35.66
C LEU A 457 28.79 -36.07 -36.38
N ILE A 458 30.10 -35.85 -36.32
CA ILE A 458 31.12 -36.74 -36.88
C ILE A 458 31.08 -38.10 -36.18
N PHE A 459 31.00 -38.15 -34.85
CA PHE A 459 30.88 -39.40 -34.10
C PHE A 459 29.58 -40.15 -34.42
N ALA A 460 28.46 -39.44 -34.59
CA ALA A 460 27.20 -40.04 -35.01
C ALA A 460 27.30 -40.65 -36.42
N ILE A 461 27.92 -39.93 -37.37
CA ILE A 461 28.18 -40.45 -38.73
C ILE A 461 29.10 -41.66 -38.67
N LEU A 462 30.18 -41.62 -37.87
CA LEU A 462 31.12 -42.72 -37.72
C LEU A 462 30.46 -43.97 -37.14
N ALA A 463 29.58 -43.80 -36.14
CA ALA A 463 28.82 -44.89 -35.54
C ALA A 463 27.87 -45.55 -36.56
N VAL A 464 27.20 -44.76 -37.40
CA VAL A 464 26.36 -45.29 -38.49
C VAL A 464 27.21 -46.06 -39.50
N ILE A 465 28.37 -45.54 -39.90
CA ILE A 465 29.29 -46.24 -40.81
C ILE A 465 29.73 -47.57 -40.19
N ILE A 466 30.15 -47.59 -38.92
CA ILE A 466 30.56 -48.82 -38.23
C ILE A 466 29.41 -49.83 -38.17
N ALA A 467 28.19 -49.39 -37.88
CA ALA A 467 27.00 -50.25 -37.82
C ALA A 467 26.67 -50.84 -39.20
N VAL A 468 26.67 -50.03 -40.26
CA VAL A 468 26.43 -50.49 -41.64
C VAL A 468 27.53 -51.46 -42.09
N THR A 469 28.79 -51.15 -41.79
CA THR A 469 29.92 -52.00 -42.19
C THR A 469 29.87 -53.35 -41.45
N SER A 470 29.58 -53.33 -40.15
CA SER A 470 29.41 -54.53 -39.34
C SER A 470 28.22 -55.37 -39.83
N PHE A 471 27.10 -54.72 -40.17
CA PHE A 471 25.94 -55.39 -40.76
C PHE A 471 26.27 -56.04 -42.10
N LEU A 472 26.99 -55.35 -43.01
CA LEU A 472 27.41 -55.88 -44.30
C LEU A 472 28.38 -57.06 -44.16
N ILE A 473 29.30 -57.01 -43.18
CA ILE A 473 30.21 -58.12 -42.87
C ILE A 473 29.42 -59.33 -42.35
N LEU A 474 28.53 -59.14 -41.38
CA LEU A 474 27.67 -60.20 -40.83
C LEU A 474 26.76 -60.79 -41.92
N TYR A 475 26.19 -59.94 -42.78
CA TYR A 475 25.38 -60.36 -43.93
C TYR A 475 26.18 -61.22 -44.92
N ARG A 476 27.42 -60.82 -45.25
CA ARG A 476 28.32 -61.61 -46.11
C ARG A 476 28.72 -62.94 -45.48
N LEU A 477 28.99 -62.96 -44.17
CA LEU A 477 29.31 -64.20 -43.45
C LEU A 477 28.11 -65.16 -43.44
N LYS A 478 26.90 -64.67 -43.18
CA LYS A 478 25.66 -65.46 -43.26
C LYS A 478 25.38 -65.98 -44.68
N ARG A 479 25.66 -65.17 -45.71
CA ARG A 479 25.53 -65.62 -47.11
C ARG A 479 26.55 -66.71 -47.47
N ARG A 480 27.76 -66.66 -46.92
CA ARG A 480 28.79 -67.70 -47.10
C ARG A 480 28.47 -69.00 -46.34
N SER A 481 27.79 -68.94 -45.19
CA SER A 481 27.33 -70.16 -44.51
C SER A 481 26.21 -70.86 -45.26
N HIS A 482 25.32 -70.10 -45.92
CA HIS A 482 24.27 -70.67 -46.79
C HIS A 482 24.77 -71.14 -48.16
N ALA A 483 25.98 -70.77 -48.59
CA ALA A 483 26.59 -71.28 -49.82
C ALA A 483 27.46 -72.54 -49.59
N LYS A 484 27.61 -72.98 -48.33
CA LYS A 484 28.34 -74.19 -47.92
C LYS A 484 27.44 -75.27 -47.30
N ALA A 485 26.14 -75.01 -47.23
CA ALA A 485 25.09 -75.99 -47.01
C ALA A 485 24.38 -76.20 -48.35
#